data_AF-Q8L2F7-F1
#
_entry.id   AF-Q8L2F7-F1
#
_cell.length_a   1.000
_cell.length_b   1.000
_cell.length_c   1.000
_cell.angle_alpha   90.00
_cell.angle_beta   90.00
_cell.angle_gamma   90.00
#
_symmetry.space_group_name_H-M   'P 1'
#
loop_
_entity.id
_entity.type
_entity.pdbx_description
1 polymer ?
#
loop_
_entity_poly.entity_id
_entity_poly.type
_entity_poly.pdbx_seq_one_letter_code
_entity_poly.pdbx_strand_id
1 'polypeptide(L)' 'MRHRKSGRHLSRTSSHRKAMFQNMAVSLFEHELIKTT' A
#
# COMPACT_ATOMS: atom_id res chain seq x y z
N MET A 1 -1.11 -14.35 18.49
CA MET A 1 0.25 -14.36 17.87
C MET A 1 0.12 -14.53 16.36
N ARG A 2 0.95 -13.83 15.57
CA ARG A 2 0.89 -13.85 14.10
C ARG A 2 2.17 -14.47 13.54
N HIS A 3 2.29 -15.80 13.60
CA HIS A 3 3.47 -16.50 13.09
C HIS A 3 3.40 -16.69 11.56
N ARG A 4 4.51 -16.42 10.88
CA ARG A 4 4.71 -16.65 9.43
C ARG A 4 3.70 -15.98 8.47
N LYS A 5 2.96 -14.95 8.89
CA LYS A 5 2.07 -14.20 7.99
C LYS A 5 2.81 -13.00 7.40
N SER A 6 2.85 -12.91 6.07
CA SER A 6 3.41 -11.76 5.34
C SER A 6 2.39 -10.62 5.19
N GLY A 7 2.89 -9.40 4.95
CA GLY A 7 2.09 -8.21 4.66
C GLY A 7 1.52 -7.46 5.89
N ARG A 8 1.17 -6.19 5.67
CA ARG A 8 0.61 -5.28 6.69
C ARG A 8 -0.86 -4.98 6.39
N HIS A 9 -1.69 -4.96 7.44
CA HIS A 9 -3.14 -4.70 7.31
C HIS A 9 -3.46 -3.22 6.98
N LEU A 10 -2.59 -2.30 7.43
CA LEU A 10 -2.73 -0.85 7.23
C LEU A 10 -4.11 -0.29 7.64
N SER A 11 -4.78 -0.96 8.60
CA SER A 11 -6.14 -0.60 9.07
C SER A 11 -7.17 -0.42 7.95
N ARG A 12 -7.03 -1.16 6.85
CA ARG A 12 -7.86 -1.04 5.63
C ARG A 12 -8.33 -2.41 5.17
N THR A 13 -9.44 -2.49 4.45
CA THR A 13 -9.92 -3.72 3.82
C THR A 13 -8.98 -4.15 2.68
N SER A 14 -9.13 -5.39 2.19
CA SER A 14 -8.35 -5.89 1.05
C SER A 14 -8.55 -5.06 -0.23
N SER A 15 -9.79 -4.69 -0.53
CA SER A 15 -10.13 -3.85 -1.70
C SER A 15 -9.49 -2.47 -1.60
N HIS A 16 -9.58 -1.83 -0.43
CA HIS A 16 -8.98 -0.52 -0.20
C HIS A 16 -7.45 -0.59 -0.32
N ARG A 17 -6.80 -1.62 0.25
CA ARG A 17 -5.34 -1.77 0.10
C ARG A 17 -4.92 -1.94 -1.36
N LYS A 18 -5.69 -2.70 -2.16
CA LYS A 18 -5.40 -2.88 -3.59
C LYS A 18 -5.41 -1.53 -4.31
N ALA A 19 -6.46 -0.73 -4.11
CA ALA A 19 -6.57 0.59 -4.71
C ALA A 19 -5.47 1.54 -4.22
N MET A 20 -5.17 1.53 -2.91
CA MET A 20 -4.11 2.37 -2.32
C MET A 20 -2.74 2.07 -2.94
N PHE A 21 -2.36 0.79 -3.09
CA PHE A 21 -1.09 0.41 -3.72
C PHE A 21 -1.04 0.78 -5.20
N GLN A 22 -2.15 0.64 -5.93
CA GLN A 22 -2.23 1.07 -7.33
C GLN A 22 -1.99 2.58 -7.46
N ASN A 23 -2.67 3.38 -6.64
CA ASN A 23 -2.54 4.84 -6.68
C ASN A 23 -1.12 5.28 -6.30
N MET A 24 -0.52 4.68 -5.26
CA MET A 24 0.87 5.00 -4.89
C MET A 24 1.87 4.64 -5.99
N ALA A 25 1.66 3.52 -6.69
CA ALA A 25 2.51 3.15 -7.82
C ALA A 25 2.39 4.16 -8.97
N VAL A 26 1.16 4.54 -9.33
CA VAL A 26 0.91 5.57 -10.36
C VAL A 26 1.58 6.89 -9.99
N SER A 27 1.34 7.40 -8.78
CA SER A 27 1.94 8.66 -8.32
C SER A 27 3.47 8.60 -8.26
N LEU A 28 4.06 7.44 -7.97
CA LEU A 28 5.52 7.27 -8.02
C LEU A 28 6.06 7.39 -9.44
N PHE A 29 5.37 6.82 -10.43
CA PHE A 29 5.78 6.96 -11.83
C PHE A 29 5.56 8.38 -12.37
N GLU A 30 4.50 9.06 -11.93
CA GLU A 30 4.18 10.43 -12.39
C GLU A 30 5.08 11.50 -11.77
N HIS A 31 5.46 11.34 -10.51
CA HIS A 31 6.17 12.38 -9.75
C HIS A 31 7.61 12.01 -9.38
N GLU A 32 8.07 10.81 -9.73
CA GLU A 32 9.41 10.24 -9.49
C GLU A 32 9.81 10.09 -8.01
N LEU A 33 9.18 10.86 -7.12
CA LEU A 33 9.35 10.81 -5.68
C LEU A 33 8.01 11.11 -5.00
N ILE A 34 7.60 10.23 -4.09
CA ILE A 34 6.43 10.44 -3.24
C ILE A 34 6.80 10.27 -1.77
N LYS A 35 6.15 11.05 -0.91
CA LYS A 35 6.28 10.91 0.55
C LYS A 35 5.03 10.22 1.08
N THR A 36 5.20 9.00 1.57
CA THR A 36 4.14 8.23 2.23
C THR A 36 4.40 8.13 3.73
N THR A 37 3.46 7.54 4.47
CA THR A 37 3.54 7.31 5.92
C THR A 37 4.43 6.13 6.29
#